data_AF-A0A3R7A2E1-F1
#
_entry.id   AF-A0A3R7A2E1-F1
#
_cell.length_a   1.000
_cell.length_b   1.000
_cell.length_c   1.000
_cell.angle_alpha   90.00
_cell.angle_beta   90.00
_cell.angle_gamma   90.00
#
_symmetry.space_group_name_H-M   'P 1'
#
loop_
_entity.id
_entity.type
_entity.pdbx_description
1 polymer ?
#
loop_
_entity_poly.entity_id
_entity_poly.type
_entity_poly.pdbx_seq_one_letter_code
_entity_poly.pdbx_strand_id
1 'polypeptide(L)'
;MKKEIDRRIRLSVIAILILLFGIFAYDASTAYHLPTEVTHDVTAFTYAHSGTSHYNVCLKPNSLYETTTIGENKTYFRKITERIDTVFEYEFIIDHDAMITGEYDVTACVASADDWEKCFTLVPKTTFNSSGTSAAFTESLQIDPAHYEEVLSDINDELGVRTQDSTLTIKYNIHTIARTDAGDVDESLTPSLVIPLNKNVFSIKNNADGKTGSIKTKKTIFKQNVVDRRRFSTAAAILTLILLIAFGFRTSDPKIVLSETEKEILSARKRYGDWIADAVNVPIESEQVAISLRSLDDLVKIAEELGKPIIQKTDAYYIFDGSIRYEYHLVVDEHGMETETDDLVG
;
A
#
# COMPACT_ATOMS: atom_id res chain seq x y z
N MET A 1 -8.97 36.03 33.41
CA MET A 1 -7.64 36.52 33.84
C MET A 1 -6.58 36.04 32.86
N LYS A 2 -6.01 36.96 32.08
CA LYS A 2 -4.81 36.70 31.29
C LYS A 2 -3.61 36.73 32.23
N LYS A 3 -2.71 35.75 32.12
CA LYS A 3 -1.51 35.70 32.95
C LYS A 3 -0.37 36.39 32.19
N GLU A 4 0.23 37.40 32.80
CA GLU A 4 1.40 38.07 32.24
C GLU A 4 2.61 37.18 32.43
N ILE A 5 3.33 36.93 31.35
CA ILE A 5 4.55 36.10 31.31
C ILE A 5 5.61 36.91 30.57
N ASP A 6 6.86 36.78 30.99
CA ASP A 6 7.99 37.40 30.28
C ASP A 6 7.97 37.04 28.79
N ARG A 7 8.17 38.04 27.95
CA ARG A 7 8.06 37.93 26.49
C ARG A 7 9.02 36.88 25.92
N ARG A 8 10.23 36.74 26.47
CA ARG A 8 11.21 35.76 25.99
C ARG A 8 10.76 34.34 26.33
N ILE A 9 10.28 34.13 27.55
CA ILE A 9 9.76 32.83 27.99
C ILE A 9 8.53 32.43 27.16
N ARG A 10 7.61 33.36 26.92
CA ARG A 10 6.42 33.12 26.09
C ARG A 10 6.80 32.70 24.67
N LEU A 11 7.74 33.41 24.04
CA LEU A 11 8.22 33.09 22.69
C LEU A 11 8.93 31.73 22.64
N SER A 12 9.74 31.39 23.64
CA SER A 12 10.39 30.07 23.72
C SER A 12 9.38 28.94 23.85
N VAL A 13 8.35 29.08 24.69
CA VAL A 13 7.31 28.06 24.86
C VAL A 13 6.50 27.88 23.57
N ILE A 14 6.13 28.98 22.90
CA ILE A 14 5.42 28.92 21.62
C ILE A 14 6.28 28.22 20.55
N ALA A 15 7.57 28.55 20.46
CA ALA A 15 8.49 27.93 19.52
C ALA A 15 8.60 26.41 19.75
N ILE A 16 8.67 25.97 21.01
CA ILE A 16 8.69 24.54 21.37
C ILE A 16 7.38 23.85 20.98
N LEU A 17 6.22 24.47 21.25
CA LEU A 17 4.91 23.91 20.90
C LEU A 17 4.73 23.79 19.38
N ILE A 18 5.19 24.79 18.60
CA ILE A 18 5.18 24.74 17.14
C ILE A 18 6.07 23.60 16.63
N LEU A 19 7.27 23.44 17.19
CA LEU A 19 8.18 22.36 16.84
C LEU A 19 7.55 20.98 17.11
N LEU A 20 6.97 20.79 18.30
CA LEU A 20 6.30 19.54 18.68
C LEU A 20 5.11 19.24 17.76
N PHE A 21 4.29 20.25 17.46
CA PHE A 21 3.19 20.09 16.50
C PHE A 21 3.71 19.66 15.12
N GLY A 22 4.79 20.26 14.62
CA GLY A 22 5.42 19.89 13.36
C GLY A 22 5.90 18.43 13.34
N ILE A 23 6.50 17.95 14.42
CA ILE A 23 6.95 16.56 14.56
C ILE A 23 5.77 15.59 14.52
N PHE A 24 4.71 15.82 15.30
CA PHE A 24 3.55 14.94 15.33
C PHE A 24 2.75 14.98 14.03
N ALA A 25 2.62 16.16 13.39
CA ALA A 25 1.97 16.31 12.09
C ALA A 25 2.73 15.55 10.99
N TYR A 26 4.06 15.65 10.99
CA TYR A 26 4.91 14.90 10.06
C TYR A 26 4.78 13.39 10.28
N ASP A 27 4.87 12.93 11.53
CA ASP A 27 4.74 11.51 11.87
C ASP A 27 3.35 10.95 11.47
N ALA A 28 2.28 11.70 11.74
CA ALA A 28 0.93 11.37 11.28
C ALA A 28 0.88 11.25 9.75
N SER A 29 1.40 12.24 9.02
CA SER A 29 1.44 12.21 7.55
C SER A 29 2.15 10.96 7.04
N THR A 30 3.34 10.63 7.58
CA THR A 30 4.06 9.43 7.17
C THR A 30 3.26 8.15 7.50
N ALA A 31 2.61 8.08 8.67
CA ALA A 31 1.78 6.95 9.05
C ALA A 31 0.55 6.76 8.14
N TYR A 32 -0.02 7.84 7.58
CA TYR A 32 -1.11 7.77 6.59
C TYR A 32 -0.66 7.29 5.22
N HIS A 33 0.61 7.50 4.85
CA HIS A 33 1.19 6.95 3.63
C HIS A 33 1.52 5.45 3.72
N LEU A 34 1.64 4.88 4.93
CA LEU A 34 1.77 3.43 5.10
C LEU A 34 0.41 2.75 4.93
N PRO A 35 0.28 1.69 4.11
CA PRO A 35 -0.96 0.94 3.99
C PRO A 35 -1.28 0.22 5.31
N THR A 36 -2.54 0.32 5.76
CA THR A 36 -3.05 -0.38 6.95
C THR A 36 -3.37 -1.84 6.68
N GLU A 37 -3.52 -2.20 5.41
CA GLU A 37 -3.84 -3.53 4.92
C GLU A 37 -2.79 -3.93 3.89
N VAL A 38 -2.20 -5.11 4.07
CA VAL A 38 -1.34 -5.73 3.06
C VAL A 38 -1.95 -7.05 2.67
N THR A 39 -2.23 -7.19 1.38
CA THR A 39 -2.73 -8.43 0.80
C THR A 39 -1.55 -9.31 0.40
N HIS A 40 -1.47 -10.51 0.97
CA HIS A 40 -0.51 -11.53 0.57
C HIS A 40 -1.24 -12.63 -0.21
N ASP A 41 -0.63 -13.12 -1.28
CA ASP A 41 -1.06 -14.34 -1.94
C ASP A 41 -0.62 -15.52 -1.06
N VAL A 42 -1.58 -16.16 -0.40
CA VAL A 42 -1.37 -17.37 0.40
C VAL A 42 -1.99 -18.52 -0.37
N THR A 43 -1.33 -19.67 -0.43
CA THR A 43 -1.94 -20.87 -0.99
C THR A 43 -3.24 -21.16 -0.24
N ALA A 44 -4.37 -21.12 -0.96
CA ALA A 44 -5.67 -21.50 -0.42
C ALA A 44 -5.66 -23.01 -0.21
N PHE A 45 -5.45 -23.74 -1.30
CA PHE A 45 -5.58 -25.18 -1.39
C PHE A 45 -4.53 -25.77 -2.32
N THR A 46 -4.17 -27.02 -2.07
CA THR A 46 -3.31 -27.85 -2.91
C THR A 46 -4.06 -29.07 -3.39
N TYR A 47 -3.78 -29.48 -4.62
CA TYR A 47 -4.37 -30.67 -5.21
C TYR A 47 -3.33 -31.48 -5.97
N ALA A 48 -3.61 -32.77 -6.10
CA ALA A 48 -2.85 -33.71 -6.89
C ALA A 48 -3.82 -34.60 -7.65
N HIS A 49 -3.48 -34.97 -8.87
CA HIS A 49 -4.20 -36.01 -9.59
C HIS A 49 -3.25 -36.88 -10.39
N SER A 50 -3.54 -38.16 -10.43
CA SER A 50 -2.68 -39.17 -11.06
C SER A 50 -3.50 -40.30 -11.64
N GLY A 51 -3.02 -40.83 -12.77
CA GLY A 51 -3.60 -42.00 -13.41
C GLY A 51 -2.53 -43.05 -13.67
N THR A 52 -2.72 -44.24 -13.09
CA THR A 52 -1.81 -45.36 -13.24
C THR A 52 -2.50 -46.48 -14.01
N SER A 53 -1.85 -46.96 -15.06
CA SER A 53 -2.30 -48.16 -15.78
C SER A 53 -1.51 -49.37 -15.34
N HIS A 54 -2.19 -50.46 -15.06
CA HIS A 54 -1.64 -51.79 -14.87
C HIS A 54 -2.06 -52.70 -16.02
N TYR A 55 -1.20 -53.65 -16.40
CA TYR A 55 -1.54 -54.58 -17.49
C TYR A 55 -0.90 -55.95 -17.36
N ASN A 56 -1.59 -56.96 -17.87
CA ASN A 56 -1.07 -58.32 -18.02
C ASN A 56 -1.32 -58.82 -19.45
N VAL A 57 -0.33 -59.47 -20.02
CA VAL A 57 -0.44 -60.05 -21.37
C VAL A 57 -0.83 -61.52 -21.23
N CYS A 58 -2.02 -61.87 -21.71
CA CYS A 58 -2.52 -63.23 -21.75
C CYS A 58 -1.99 -63.96 -23.00
N LEU A 59 -1.54 -65.20 -22.81
CA LEU A 59 -0.91 -66.00 -23.83
C LEU A 59 -1.83 -67.12 -24.31
N LYS A 60 -1.80 -67.35 -25.62
CA LYS A 60 -2.27 -68.59 -26.24
C LYS A 60 -1.41 -69.77 -25.74
N PRO A 61 -1.95 -71.00 -25.72
CA PRO A 61 -1.16 -72.19 -25.40
C PRO A 61 0.12 -72.25 -26.24
N ASN A 62 1.27 -72.35 -25.57
CA ASN A 62 2.57 -72.33 -26.22
C ASN A 62 3.59 -73.18 -25.43
N SER A 63 4.67 -73.59 -26.09
CA SER A 63 5.71 -74.43 -25.48
C SER A 63 6.84 -73.65 -24.81
N LEU A 64 6.83 -72.31 -24.89
CA LEU A 64 7.91 -71.46 -24.38
C LEU A 64 7.68 -71.06 -22.91
N TYR A 65 6.44 -70.73 -22.58
CA TYR A 65 6.03 -70.31 -21.24
C TYR A 65 5.15 -71.36 -20.60
N GLU A 66 5.47 -71.72 -19.35
CA GLU A 66 4.64 -72.60 -18.52
C GLU A 66 3.45 -71.85 -17.90
N THR A 67 3.39 -70.53 -18.06
CA THR A 67 2.32 -69.66 -17.57
C THR A 67 1.44 -69.18 -18.72
N THR A 68 0.16 -68.90 -18.41
CA THR A 68 -0.80 -68.32 -19.34
C THR A 68 -0.79 -66.79 -19.37
N THR A 69 -0.02 -66.15 -18.48
CA THR A 69 0.07 -64.69 -18.37
C THR A 69 1.50 -64.25 -18.13
N ILE A 70 1.89 -63.11 -18.71
CA ILE A 70 3.14 -62.40 -18.43
C ILE A 70 2.79 -61.01 -17.91
N GLY A 71 3.39 -60.63 -16.78
CA GLY A 71 3.23 -59.29 -16.19
C GLY A 71 3.96 -58.19 -16.94
N GLU A 72 3.92 -56.98 -16.39
CA GLU A 72 4.38 -55.73 -17.01
C GLU A 72 5.88 -55.64 -17.29
N ASN A 73 6.25 -54.72 -18.18
CA ASN A 73 7.62 -54.30 -18.47
C ASN A 73 8.51 -55.47 -18.95
N LYS A 74 7.91 -56.42 -19.66
CA LYS A 74 8.59 -57.52 -20.33
C LYS A 74 8.54 -57.33 -21.84
N THR A 75 9.29 -58.20 -22.51
CA THR A 75 9.19 -58.38 -23.96
C THR A 75 8.19 -59.48 -24.24
N TYR A 76 7.28 -59.23 -25.17
CA TYR A 76 6.20 -60.14 -25.56
C TYR A 76 6.36 -60.55 -27.03
N PHE A 77 5.79 -61.71 -27.37
CA PHE A 77 5.83 -62.28 -28.71
C PHE A 77 4.42 -62.29 -29.31
N ARG A 78 4.21 -61.55 -30.39
CA ARG A 78 2.87 -61.31 -30.96
C ARG A 78 2.10 -62.60 -31.26
N LYS A 79 2.73 -63.60 -31.87
CA LYS A 79 2.06 -64.85 -32.29
C LYS A 79 1.40 -65.62 -31.15
N ILE A 80 1.95 -65.51 -29.94
CA ILE A 80 1.43 -66.21 -28.76
C ILE A 80 0.63 -65.28 -27.84
N THR A 81 0.52 -63.99 -28.17
CA THR A 81 -0.37 -63.07 -27.44
C THR A 81 -1.81 -63.32 -27.85
N GLU A 82 -2.68 -63.56 -26.87
CA GLU A 82 -4.12 -63.68 -27.06
C GLU A 82 -4.81 -62.33 -26.85
N ARG A 83 -4.61 -61.73 -25.69
CA ARG A 83 -5.18 -60.43 -25.31
C ARG A 83 -4.30 -59.73 -24.27
N ILE A 84 -4.58 -58.47 -24.01
CA ILE A 84 -3.95 -57.67 -22.98
C ILE A 84 -5.05 -57.20 -22.04
N ASP A 85 -5.01 -57.67 -20.81
CA ASP A 85 -5.95 -57.26 -19.76
C ASP A 85 -5.35 -56.05 -19.04
N THR A 86 -6.06 -54.93 -19.02
CA THR A 86 -5.60 -53.67 -18.40
C THR A 86 -6.54 -53.23 -17.30
N VAL A 87 -5.96 -52.67 -16.23
CA VAL A 87 -6.68 -52.03 -15.13
C VAL A 87 -6.12 -50.63 -14.95
N PHE A 88 -6.95 -49.62 -15.10
CA PHE A 88 -6.60 -48.23 -14.91
C PHE A 88 -7.17 -47.72 -13.59
N GLU A 89 -6.32 -47.08 -12.80
CA GLU A 89 -6.66 -46.49 -11.51
C GLU A 89 -6.41 -44.99 -11.58
N TYR A 90 -7.47 -44.21 -11.35
CA TYR A 90 -7.40 -42.76 -11.27
C TYR A 90 -7.70 -42.29 -9.86
N GLU A 91 -6.93 -41.30 -9.40
CA GLU A 91 -7.15 -40.64 -8.13
C GLU A 91 -6.94 -39.12 -8.27
N PHE A 92 -7.88 -38.35 -7.73
CA PHE A 92 -7.79 -36.92 -7.50
C PHE A 92 -7.89 -36.66 -5.99
N ILE A 93 -6.94 -35.91 -5.44
CA ILE A 93 -6.86 -35.55 -4.02
C ILE A 93 -6.75 -34.03 -3.91
N ILE A 94 -7.51 -33.46 -2.98
CA ILE A 94 -7.46 -32.05 -2.59
C ILE A 94 -7.40 -31.95 -1.07
N ASP A 95 -6.66 -30.97 -0.55
CA ASP A 95 -6.43 -30.82 0.89
C ASP A 95 -7.64 -30.25 1.67
N HIS A 96 -8.75 -29.95 1.00
CA HIS A 96 -9.97 -29.39 1.56
C HIS A 96 -11.23 -29.99 0.94
N ASP A 97 -12.36 -29.90 1.64
CA ASP A 97 -13.64 -30.40 1.14
C ASP A 97 -14.07 -29.64 -0.13
N ALA A 98 -14.32 -30.40 -1.19
CA ALA A 98 -14.77 -29.89 -2.47
C ALA A 98 -15.91 -30.75 -3.03
N MET A 99 -16.73 -30.14 -3.89
CA MET A 99 -17.61 -30.90 -4.78
C MET A 99 -16.81 -31.26 -6.02
N ILE A 100 -16.41 -32.53 -6.12
CA ILE A 100 -15.59 -33.04 -7.21
C ILE A 100 -16.49 -33.70 -8.24
N THR A 101 -16.43 -33.22 -9.47
CA THR A 101 -17.10 -33.79 -10.63
C THR A 101 -16.08 -34.03 -11.71
N GLY A 102 -16.09 -35.21 -12.30
CA GLY A 102 -15.23 -35.50 -13.43
C GLY A 102 -15.94 -36.33 -14.48
N GLU A 103 -15.33 -36.35 -15.65
CA GLU A 103 -15.72 -37.19 -16.76
C GLU A 103 -14.48 -37.84 -17.33
N TYR A 104 -14.64 -39.07 -17.82
CA TYR A 104 -13.62 -39.76 -18.57
C TYR A 104 -14.19 -40.50 -19.77
N ASP A 105 -13.36 -40.67 -20.78
CA ASP A 105 -13.58 -41.61 -21.87
C ASP A 105 -12.27 -42.34 -22.19
N VAL A 106 -12.39 -43.53 -22.76
CA VAL A 106 -11.22 -44.31 -23.16
C VAL A 106 -11.27 -44.54 -24.66
N THR A 107 -10.17 -44.21 -25.33
CA THR A 107 -10.04 -44.34 -26.79
C THR A 107 -8.86 -45.22 -27.16
N ALA A 108 -9.03 -46.03 -28.19
CA ALA A 108 -7.99 -46.80 -28.86
C ALA A 108 -7.66 -46.13 -30.19
N CYS A 109 -6.45 -45.61 -30.35
CA CYS A 109 -6.01 -44.94 -31.56
C CYS A 109 -4.95 -45.79 -32.28
N VAL A 110 -5.26 -46.22 -33.50
CA VAL A 110 -4.30 -46.83 -34.41
C VAL A 110 -3.66 -45.72 -35.22
N ALA A 111 -2.33 -45.62 -35.17
CA ALA A 111 -1.58 -44.59 -35.87
C ALA A 111 -0.44 -45.20 -36.67
N SER A 112 -0.11 -44.56 -37.80
CA SER A 112 1.14 -44.78 -38.52
C SER A 112 2.04 -43.56 -38.34
N ALA A 113 2.94 -43.60 -37.36
CA ALA A 113 3.83 -42.50 -37.04
C ALA A 113 3.12 -41.12 -37.15
N ASP A 114 3.58 -40.26 -38.06
CA ASP A 114 3.03 -38.91 -38.29
C ASP A 114 2.07 -38.83 -39.49
N ASP A 115 1.76 -39.94 -40.16
CA ASP A 115 1.01 -39.93 -41.42
C ASP A 115 -0.50 -39.85 -41.20
N TRP A 116 -1.03 -40.67 -40.28
CA TRP A 116 -2.46 -40.75 -40.00
C TRP A 116 -2.74 -41.39 -38.63
N GLU A 117 -3.90 -41.06 -38.06
CA GLU A 117 -4.44 -41.65 -36.84
C GLU A 117 -5.95 -41.93 -37.03
N LYS A 118 -6.40 -43.11 -36.57
CA LYS A 118 -7.80 -43.49 -36.51
C LYS A 118 -8.13 -43.98 -35.10
N CYS A 119 -9.10 -43.32 -34.45
CA CYS A 119 -9.48 -43.63 -33.07
C CYS A 119 -10.85 -44.30 -32.97
N PHE A 120 -10.98 -45.18 -31.99
CA PHE A 120 -12.18 -45.92 -31.63
C PHE A 120 -12.49 -45.68 -30.15
N THR A 121 -13.76 -45.47 -29.82
CA THR A 121 -14.20 -45.33 -28.42
C THR A 121 -14.33 -46.71 -27.79
N LEU A 122 -13.53 -46.99 -26.75
CA LEU A 122 -13.63 -48.21 -25.94
C LEU A 122 -14.64 -48.04 -24.82
N VAL A 123 -14.57 -46.91 -24.13
CA VAL A 123 -15.49 -46.53 -23.06
C VAL A 123 -16.08 -45.18 -23.44
N PRO A 124 -17.41 -45.06 -23.59
CA PRO A 124 -18.05 -43.79 -23.86
C PRO A 124 -17.90 -42.86 -22.65
N LYS A 125 -18.14 -41.57 -22.87
CA LYS A 125 -18.08 -40.55 -21.82
C LYS A 125 -18.86 -40.98 -20.58
N THR A 126 -18.14 -41.17 -19.48
CA THR A 126 -18.64 -41.64 -18.19
C THR A 126 -18.31 -40.61 -17.13
N THR A 127 -19.28 -40.27 -16.29
CA THR A 127 -19.11 -39.27 -15.24
C THR A 127 -18.90 -39.92 -13.89
N PHE A 128 -18.03 -39.33 -13.07
CA PHE A 128 -17.88 -39.67 -11.67
C PHE A 128 -18.03 -38.41 -10.81
N ASN A 129 -18.56 -38.59 -9.60
CA ASN A 129 -18.75 -37.51 -8.65
C ASN A 129 -18.41 -37.96 -7.23
N SER A 130 -17.86 -37.03 -6.45
CA SER A 130 -17.53 -37.24 -5.05
C SER A 130 -17.67 -35.92 -4.30
N SER A 131 -18.03 -36.01 -3.02
CA SER A 131 -18.02 -34.87 -2.11
C SER A 131 -17.03 -35.15 -0.99
N GLY A 132 -16.05 -34.28 -0.79
CA GLY A 132 -15.01 -34.43 0.22
C GLY A 132 -13.64 -34.08 -0.34
N THR A 133 -12.61 -34.79 0.11
CA THR A 133 -11.20 -34.50 -0.20
C THR A 133 -10.62 -35.35 -1.33
N SER A 134 -11.37 -36.32 -1.86
CA SER A 134 -10.88 -37.16 -2.96
C SER A 134 -11.99 -37.71 -3.86
N ALA A 135 -11.60 -38.06 -5.08
CA ALA A 135 -12.40 -38.81 -6.04
C ALA A 135 -11.50 -39.83 -6.75
N ALA A 136 -12.01 -41.05 -6.94
CA ALA A 136 -11.28 -42.11 -7.60
C ALA A 136 -12.22 -42.99 -8.44
N PHE A 137 -11.68 -43.59 -9.49
CA PHE A 137 -12.36 -44.63 -10.25
C PHE A 137 -11.36 -45.67 -10.76
N THR A 138 -11.88 -46.84 -11.07
CA THR A 138 -11.13 -47.94 -11.66
C THR A 138 -11.83 -48.42 -12.92
N GLU A 139 -11.10 -48.51 -14.03
CA GLU A 139 -11.62 -48.98 -15.31
C GLU A 139 -10.83 -50.20 -15.78
N SER A 140 -11.50 -51.23 -16.27
CA SER A 140 -10.86 -52.49 -16.69
C SER A 140 -11.23 -52.83 -18.12
N LEU A 141 -10.22 -53.09 -18.94
CA LEU A 141 -10.39 -53.34 -20.37
C LEU A 141 -9.66 -54.61 -20.81
N GLN A 142 -10.22 -55.27 -21.81
CA GLN A 142 -9.59 -56.38 -22.50
C GLN A 142 -9.31 -55.93 -23.93
N ILE A 143 -8.04 -55.85 -24.28
CA ILE A 143 -7.58 -55.40 -25.58
C ILE A 143 -7.18 -56.62 -26.38
N ASP A 144 -7.77 -56.82 -27.55
CA ASP A 144 -7.33 -57.81 -28.54
C ASP A 144 -6.41 -57.13 -29.56
N PRO A 145 -5.08 -57.34 -29.50
CA PRO A 145 -4.17 -56.74 -30.47
C PRO A 145 -4.39 -57.25 -31.89
N ALA A 146 -4.92 -58.46 -32.08
CA ALA A 146 -5.13 -59.02 -33.42
C ALA A 146 -6.21 -58.25 -34.17
N HIS A 147 -7.29 -57.86 -33.49
CA HIS A 147 -8.32 -57.00 -34.05
C HIS A 147 -7.76 -55.69 -34.63
N TYR A 148 -6.85 -55.03 -33.90
CA TYR A 148 -6.25 -53.77 -34.37
C TYR A 148 -5.19 -53.98 -35.46
N GLU A 149 -4.58 -55.16 -35.54
CA GLU A 149 -3.72 -55.52 -36.67
C GLU A 149 -4.54 -55.74 -37.96
N GLU A 150 -5.75 -56.31 -37.86
CA GLU A 150 -6.69 -56.39 -38.99
C GLU A 150 -7.11 -55.01 -39.46
N VAL A 151 -7.51 -54.12 -38.54
CA VAL A 151 -7.83 -52.71 -38.85
C VAL A 151 -6.66 -52.01 -39.56
N LEU A 152 -5.43 -52.22 -39.09
CA LEU A 152 -4.25 -51.65 -39.71
C LEU A 152 -4.01 -52.23 -41.12
N SER A 153 -4.23 -53.53 -41.31
CA SER A 153 -4.12 -54.18 -42.61
C SER A 153 -5.12 -53.61 -43.61
N ASP A 154 -6.39 -53.46 -43.22
CA ASP A 154 -7.44 -52.93 -44.08
C ASP A 154 -7.12 -51.50 -44.54
N ILE A 155 -6.63 -50.64 -43.63
CA ILE A 155 -6.23 -49.27 -43.95
C ILE A 155 -5.02 -49.27 -44.90
N ASN A 156 -4.03 -50.11 -44.64
CA ASN A 156 -2.85 -50.23 -45.50
C ASN A 156 -3.22 -50.68 -46.92
N ASP A 157 -4.14 -51.62 -47.05
CA ASP A 157 -4.66 -52.10 -48.34
C ASP A 157 -5.45 -51.00 -49.07
N GLU A 158 -6.27 -50.20 -48.35
CA GLU A 158 -7.00 -49.07 -48.90
C GLU A 158 -6.07 -47.94 -49.40
N LEU A 159 -5.03 -47.62 -48.63
CA LEU A 159 -4.07 -46.56 -48.95
C LEU A 159 -2.98 -47.02 -49.94
N GLY A 160 -2.85 -48.33 -50.18
CA GLY A 160 -1.78 -48.90 -50.99
C GLY A 160 -0.39 -48.71 -50.37
N VAL A 161 -0.31 -48.56 -49.04
CA VAL A 161 0.95 -48.37 -48.31
C VAL A 161 1.19 -49.49 -47.31
N ARG A 162 2.46 -49.72 -46.95
CA ARG A 162 2.82 -50.62 -45.83
C ARG A 162 3.58 -49.85 -44.77
N THR A 163 2.92 -49.62 -43.66
CA THR A 163 3.45 -48.85 -42.54
C THR A 163 4.36 -49.73 -41.67
N GLN A 164 5.58 -49.27 -41.40
CA GLN A 164 6.59 -50.05 -40.66
C GLN A 164 6.59 -49.79 -39.14
N ASP A 165 6.06 -48.64 -38.69
CA ASP A 165 6.07 -48.21 -37.29
C ASP A 165 4.69 -47.77 -36.81
N SER A 166 3.70 -48.65 -36.99
CA SER A 166 2.36 -48.40 -36.47
C SER A 166 2.22 -48.74 -34.99
N THR A 167 1.37 -48.00 -34.30
CA THR A 167 1.10 -48.20 -32.87
C THR A 167 -0.40 -48.19 -32.60
N LEU A 168 -0.79 -48.94 -31.58
CA LEU A 168 -2.08 -48.84 -30.93
C LEU A 168 -1.85 -48.09 -29.60
N THR A 169 -2.48 -46.94 -29.45
CA THR A 169 -2.41 -46.13 -28.23
C THR A 169 -3.76 -46.13 -27.53
N ILE A 170 -3.80 -46.63 -26.31
CA ILE A 170 -4.96 -46.54 -25.43
C ILE A 170 -4.82 -45.24 -24.63
N LYS A 171 -5.73 -44.28 -24.82
CA LYS A 171 -5.73 -42.99 -24.14
C LYS A 171 -6.89 -42.93 -23.16
N TYR A 172 -6.59 -42.63 -21.90
CA TYR A 172 -7.59 -42.34 -20.87
C TYR A 172 -7.74 -40.83 -20.80
N ASN A 173 -8.81 -40.28 -21.37
CA ASN A 173 -9.05 -38.84 -21.38
C ASN A 173 -9.84 -38.49 -20.10
N ILE A 174 -9.20 -37.86 -19.12
CA ILE A 174 -9.87 -37.47 -17.87
C ILE A 174 -9.94 -35.95 -17.77
N HIS A 175 -11.12 -35.45 -17.41
CA HIS A 175 -11.35 -34.07 -17.05
C HIS A 175 -11.99 -34.00 -15.67
N THR A 176 -11.44 -33.20 -14.77
CA THR A 176 -11.89 -33.10 -13.38
C THR A 176 -12.06 -31.65 -12.99
N ILE A 177 -13.22 -31.35 -12.43
CA ILE A 177 -13.57 -30.05 -11.87
C ILE A 177 -13.83 -30.24 -10.37
N ALA A 178 -13.05 -29.56 -9.53
CA ALA A 178 -13.29 -29.52 -8.09
C ALA A 178 -13.72 -28.11 -7.68
N ARG A 179 -14.96 -27.97 -7.20
CA ARG A 179 -15.50 -26.68 -6.75
C ARG A 179 -15.20 -26.46 -5.27
N THR A 180 -14.47 -25.39 -4.96
CA THR A 180 -14.13 -24.98 -3.60
C THR A 180 -14.69 -23.59 -3.30
N ASP A 181 -14.66 -23.17 -2.04
CA ASP A 181 -15.04 -21.82 -1.61
C ASP A 181 -14.05 -20.73 -2.07
N ALA A 182 -12.79 -21.09 -2.35
CA ALA A 182 -11.78 -20.16 -2.85
C ALA A 182 -11.69 -20.09 -4.38
N GLY A 183 -12.35 -21.00 -5.10
CA GLY A 183 -12.34 -21.08 -6.57
C GLY A 183 -12.45 -22.51 -7.10
N ASP A 184 -12.67 -22.63 -8.40
CA ASP A 184 -12.76 -23.93 -9.06
C ASP A 184 -11.37 -24.40 -9.53
N VAL A 185 -11.04 -25.65 -9.26
CA VAL A 185 -9.94 -26.37 -9.92
C VAL A 185 -10.52 -27.00 -11.18
N ASP A 186 -9.92 -26.74 -12.33
CA ASP A 186 -10.28 -27.34 -13.62
C ASP A 186 -9.02 -27.93 -14.24
N GLU A 187 -8.98 -29.25 -14.32
CA GLU A 187 -7.80 -30.00 -14.73
C GLU A 187 -8.11 -31.12 -15.71
N SER A 188 -7.10 -31.50 -16.48
CA SER A 188 -7.17 -32.60 -17.42
C SER A 188 -5.90 -33.45 -17.40
N LEU A 189 -6.08 -34.75 -17.57
CA LEU A 189 -5.01 -35.75 -17.56
C LEU A 189 -5.22 -36.73 -18.72
N THR A 190 -4.14 -37.14 -19.39
CA THR A 190 -4.25 -38.12 -20.48
C THR A 190 -3.17 -39.21 -20.41
N PRO A 191 -3.23 -40.10 -19.41
CA PRO A 191 -2.35 -41.27 -19.35
C PRO A 191 -2.58 -42.18 -20.55
N SER A 192 -1.55 -42.89 -20.98
CA SER A 192 -1.66 -43.77 -22.15
C SER A 192 -0.81 -45.04 -22.09
N LEU A 193 -1.32 -46.09 -22.74
CA LEU A 193 -0.58 -47.32 -23.03
C LEU A 193 -0.31 -47.41 -24.53
N VAL A 194 0.96 -47.50 -24.91
CA VAL A 194 1.39 -47.58 -26.32
C VAL A 194 1.87 -48.99 -26.64
N ILE A 195 1.18 -49.64 -27.56
CA ILE A 195 1.40 -51.01 -28.00
C ILE A 195 1.87 -50.96 -29.46
N PRO A 196 3.12 -51.33 -29.78
CA PRO A 196 3.56 -51.44 -31.17
C PRO A 196 2.75 -52.48 -31.94
N LEU A 197 2.33 -52.16 -33.17
CA LEU A 197 1.68 -53.07 -34.11
C LEU A 197 2.70 -53.54 -35.16
N ASN A 198 2.40 -54.64 -35.88
CA ASN A 198 3.25 -55.20 -36.93
C ASN A 198 4.67 -55.59 -36.50
N LYS A 199 4.90 -55.79 -35.19
CA LYS A 199 6.18 -56.27 -34.64
C LYS A 199 5.99 -57.65 -34.02
N ASN A 200 6.82 -58.60 -34.46
CA ASN A 200 6.82 -59.97 -33.92
C ASN A 200 7.20 -60.01 -32.44
N VAL A 201 8.06 -59.07 -32.03
CA VAL A 201 8.57 -58.90 -30.68
C VAL A 201 8.30 -57.45 -30.27
N PHE A 202 7.62 -57.23 -29.14
CA PHE A 202 7.22 -55.89 -28.72
C PHE A 202 7.28 -55.73 -27.20
N SER A 203 7.36 -54.47 -26.77
CA SER A 203 7.19 -54.06 -25.38
C SER A 203 6.12 -52.96 -25.35
N ILE A 204 5.33 -52.94 -24.28
CA ILE A 204 4.27 -51.95 -24.08
C ILE A 204 4.86 -50.79 -23.29
N LYS A 205 4.73 -49.57 -23.82
CA LYS A 205 5.13 -48.38 -23.09
C LYS A 205 3.95 -47.87 -22.26
N ASN A 206 4.18 -47.68 -20.98
CA ASN A 206 3.20 -47.11 -20.06
C ASN A 206 3.57 -45.66 -19.76
N ASN A 207 2.82 -44.74 -20.33
CA ASN A 207 2.95 -43.32 -20.07
C ASN A 207 1.97 -42.97 -18.95
N ALA A 208 2.38 -43.26 -17.72
CA ALA A 208 1.70 -42.73 -16.55
C ALA A 208 1.80 -41.20 -16.56
N ASP A 209 0.72 -40.53 -16.21
CA ASP A 209 0.66 -39.08 -16.13
C ASP A 209 0.15 -38.69 -14.73
N GLY A 210 0.69 -37.61 -14.19
CA GLY A 210 0.34 -37.10 -12.87
C GLY A 210 0.74 -35.65 -12.74
N LYS A 211 -0.19 -34.81 -12.28
CA LYS A 211 0.05 -33.38 -12.08
C LYS A 211 -0.28 -32.98 -10.65
N THR A 212 0.42 -31.95 -10.18
CA THR A 212 0.18 -31.32 -8.90
C THR A 212 -0.01 -29.83 -9.12
N GLY A 213 -0.91 -29.23 -8.35
CA GLY A 213 -1.24 -27.82 -8.49
C GLY A 213 -1.68 -27.18 -7.17
N SER A 214 -1.81 -25.86 -7.19
CA SER A 214 -2.20 -25.08 -6.01
C SER A 214 -2.98 -23.83 -6.43
N ILE A 215 -4.08 -23.55 -5.74
CA ILE A 215 -4.85 -22.30 -5.90
C ILE A 215 -4.37 -21.32 -4.84
N LYS A 216 -4.12 -20.06 -5.22
CA LYS A 216 -3.71 -18.99 -4.31
C LYS A 216 -4.90 -18.08 -3.99
N THR A 217 -5.11 -17.81 -2.70
CA THR A 217 -6.07 -16.84 -2.17
C THR A 217 -5.35 -15.63 -1.59
N LYS A 218 -5.99 -14.48 -1.74
CA LYS A 218 -5.54 -13.22 -1.15
C LYS A 218 -5.91 -13.16 0.34
N LYS A 219 -4.93 -13.18 1.24
CA LYS A 219 -5.11 -12.94 2.67
C LYS A 219 -4.71 -11.51 3.01
N THR A 220 -5.68 -10.71 3.46
CA THR A 220 -5.43 -9.35 3.95
C THR A 220 -4.99 -9.41 5.41
N ILE A 221 -3.78 -8.93 5.70
CA ILE A 221 -3.28 -8.78 7.06
C ILE A 221 -3.38 -7.30 7.45
N PHE A 222 -4.06 -7.05 8.58
CA PHE A 222 -4.13 -5.73 9.18
C PHE A 222 -2.85 -5.43 9.94
N LYS A 223 -2.16 -4.35 9.55
CA LYS A 223 -0.98 -3.84 10.26
C LYS A 223 -1.41 -3.01 11.46
N GLN A 224 -1.70 -3.68 12.58
CA GLN A 224 -2.16 -3.05 13.82
C GLN A 224 -1.21 -1.94 14.30
N ASN A 225 0.11 -2.15 14.14
CA ASN A 225 1.13 -1.15 14.45
C ASN A 225 1.02 0.15 13.64
N VAL A 226 0.57 0.08 12.38
CA VAL A 226 0.33 1.26 11.53
C VAL A 226 -0.93 2.00 12.00
N VAL A 227 -1.98 1.26 12.38
CA VAL A 227 -3.22 1.83 12.93
C VAL A 227 -2.96 2.54 14.26
N ASP A 228 -2.22 1.91 15.16
CA ASP A 228 -1.91 2.46 16.48
C ASP A 228 -1.00 3.68 16.37
N ARG A 229 0.01 3.65 15.48
CA ARG A 229 0.83 4.83 15.16
C ARG A 229 -0.03 5.98 14.63
N ARG A 230 -0.92 5.75 13.65
CA ARG A 230 -1.84 6.80 13.15
C ARG A 230 -2.67 7.41 14.28
N ARG A 231 -3.26 6.59 15.15
CA ARG A 231 -4.08 7.05 16.29
C ARG A 231 -3.27 7.89 17.27
N PHE A 232 -2.07 7.43 17.62
CA PHE A 232 -1.20 8.14 18.55
C PHE A 232 -0.72 9.48 17.98
N SER A 233 -0.18 9.49 16.75
CA SER A 233 0.38 10.70 16.13
C SER A 233 -0.71 11.75 15.88
N THR A 234 -1.92 11.33 15.50
CA THR A 234 -3.07 12.25 15.35
C THR A 234 -3.55 12.81 16.68
N ALA A 235 -3.69 11.97 17.71
CA ALA A 235 -4.08 12.44 19.05
C ALA A 235 -3.05 13.42 19.63
N ALA A 236 -1.75 13.14 19.46
CA ALA A 236 -0.68 14.01 19.90
C ALA A 236 -0.65 15.35 19.13
N ALA A 237 -0.87 15.35 17.82
CA ALA A 237 -0.97 16.56 17.01
C ALA A 237 -2.18 17.44 17.42
N ILE A 238 -3.34 16.83 17.67
CA ILE A 238 -4.53 17.56 18.13
C ILE A 238 -4.29 18.15 19.52
N LEU A 239 -3.73 17.38 20.45
CA LEU A 239 -3.45 17.84 21.80
C LEU A 239 -2.45 19.01 21.81
N THR A 240 -1.38 18.91 21.02
CA THR A 240 -0.39 20.01 20.89
C THR A 240 -0.98 21.27 20.26
N LEU A 241 -1.87 21.12 19.28
CA LEU A 241 -2.61 22.25 18.70
C LEU A 241 -3.52 22.93 19.72
N ILE A 242 -4.27 22.16 20.51
CA ILE A 242 -5.13 22.69 21.59
C ILE A 242 -4.29 23.45 22.62
N LEU A 243 -3.14 22.89 23.02
CA LEU A 243 -2.23 23.56 23.96
C LEU A 243 -1.66 24.85 23.39
N LEU A 244 -1.29 24.88 22.11
CA LEU A 244 -0.79 26.07 21.43
C LEU A 244 -1.86 27.18 21.41
N ILE A 245 -3.11 26.83 21.06
CA ILE A 245 -4.24 27.75 21.04
C ILE A 245 -4.55 28.26 22.46
N ALA A 246 -4.68 27.36 23.43
CA ALA A 246 -4.97 27.71 24.81
C ALA A 246 -3.87 28.59 25.42
N PHE A 247 -2.61 28.30 25.15
CA PHE A 247 -1.47 29.09 25.62
C PHE A 247 -1.44 30.47 24.95
N GLY A 248 -1.72 30.54 23.65
CA GLY A 248 -1.81 31.79 22.89
C GLY A 248 -2.90 32.73 23.41
N PHE A 249 -4.09 32.21 23.73
CA PHE A 249 -5.21 33.01 24.24
C PHE A 249 -5.07 33.39 25.73
N ARG A 250 -4.44 32.54 26.56
CA ARG A 250 -4.38 32.74 28.02
C ARG A 250 -3.20 33.62 28.46
N THR A 251 -2.20 33.81 27.60
CA THR A 251 -1.03 34.65 27.87
C THR A 251 -1.15 35.98 27.13
N SER A 252 -0.65 37.06 27.72
CA SER A 252 -0.58 38.37 27.05
C SER A 252 0.74 39.03 27.42
N ASP A 253 1.31 39.79 26.47
CA ASP A 253 2.52 40.55 26.72
C ASP A 253 2.19 41.69 27.71
N PRO A 254 3.08 41.99 28.67
CA PRO A 254 2.96 43.24 29.41
C PRO A 254 3.04 44.39 28.40
N LYS A 255 1.99 45.24 28.36
CA LYS A 255 1.97 46.41 27.47
C LYS A 255 3.09 47.34 27.90
N ILE A 256 3.99 47.69 26.98
CA ILE A 256 4.87 48.85 27.13
C ILE A 256 3.95 50.07 27.01
N VAL A 257 3.60 50.70 28.14
CA VAL A 257 2.81 51.93 28.16
C VAL A 257 3.77 53.09 27.94
N LEU A 258 3.82 53.64 26.72
CA LEU A 258 4.48 54.93 26.46
C LEU A 258 3.68 56.05 27.14
N SER A 259 4.35 57.00 27.80
CA SER A 259 3.70 58.14 28.45
C SER A 259 3.02 59.06 27.41
N GLU A 260 2.08 59.90 27.87
CA GLU A 260 1.39 60.86 27.00
C GLU A 260 2.37 61.89 26.41
N THR A 261 3.36 62.31 27.20
CA THR A 261 4.46 63.19 26.76
C THR A 261 5.34 62.52 25.70
N GLU A 262 5.67 61.24 25.84
CA GLU A 262 6.44 60.50 24.83
C GLU A 262 5.68 60.36 23.50
N LYS A 263 4.35 60.21 23.55
CA LYS A 263 3.50 60.18 22.35
C LYS A 263 3.45 61.54 21.66
N GLU A 264 3.33 62.62 22.42
CA GLU A 264 3.32 63.97 21.86
C GLU A 264 4.66 64.32 21.22
N ILE A 265 5.79 64.00 21.86
CA ILE A 265 7.14 64.17 21.29
C ILE A 265 7.30 63.38 19.98
N LEU A 266 6.87 62.11 19.95
CA LEU A 266 6.89 61.30 18.73
C LEU A 266 5.99 61.87 17.62
N SER A 267 4.84 62.44 18.00
CA SER A 267 3.91 63.05 17.05
C SER A 267 4.42 64.37 16.47
N ALA A 268 5.08 65.20 17.29
CA ALA A 268 5.70 66.46 16.90
C ALA A 268 6.87 66.21 15.94
N ARG A 269 7.77 65.28 16.29
CA ARG A 269 8.89 64.87 15.42
C ARG A 269 8.42 64.32 14.08
N LYS A 270 7.29 63.59 14.07
CA LYS A 270 6.73 63.04 12.83
C LYS A 270 6.14 64.12 11.91
N ARG A 271 5.60 65.21 12.47
CA ARG A 271 4.94 66.27 11.68
C ARG A 271 5.89 67.38 11.24
N TYR A 272 6.85 67.73 12.08
CA TYR A 272 7.70 68.92 11.91
C TYR A 272 9.20 68.58 11.95
N GLY A 273 9.56 67.31 11.70
CA GLY A 273 10.92 66.80 11.88
C GLY A 273 12.02 67.56 11.12
N ASP A 274 11.69 68.21 10.00
CA ASP A 274 12.65 68.99 9.21
C ASP A 274 13.03 70.33 9.87
N TRP A 275 12.20 70.83 10.81
CA TRP A 275 12.39 72.09 11.51
C TRP A 275 12.89 71.91 12.96
N ILE A 276 12.93 70.69 13.48
CA ILE A 276 13.29 70.40 14.88
C ILE A 276 14.73 69.90 14.97
N ALA A 277 15.52 70.56 15.84
CA ALA A 277 16.87 70.14 16.18
C ALA A 277 16.97 69.79 17.68
N ASP A 278 17.55 68.63 17.98
CA ASP A 278 17.79 68.16 19.35
C ASP A 278 19.03 68.88 19.94
N ALA A 279 18.87 69.60 21.05
CA ALA A 279 20.00 70.22 21.75
C ALA A 279 20.24 69.61 23.14
N VAL A 280 21.51 69.31 23.43
CA VAL A 280 21.93 68.78 24.73
C VAL A 280 22.03 69.88 25.80
N ASN A 281 22.35 71.11 25.39
CA ASN A 281 22.39 72.27 26.28
C ASN A 281 22.00 73.55 25.50
N VAL A 282 21.21 74.40 26.14
CA VAL A 282 20.73 75.66 25.58
C VAL A 282 21.10 76.77 26.58
N PRO A 283 22.11 77.60 26.28
CA PRO A 283 22.48 78.71 27.16
C PRO A 283 21.40 79.79 27.10
N ILE A 284 20.67 79.97 28.20
CA ILE A 284 19.65 81.00 28.35
C ILE A 284 20.32 82.21 29.00
N GLU A 285 20.44 83.32 28.28
CA GLU A 285 20.95 84.58 28.83
C GLU A 285 19.81 85.40 29.45
N SER A 286 20.04 85.98 30.63
CA SER A 286 19.01 86.68 31.43
C SER A 286 18.50 87.98 30.81
N GLU A 287 19.11 88.47 29.72
CA GLU A 287 18.75 89.72 29.04
C GLU A 287 17.79 89.50 27.86
N GLN A 288 17.41 88.25 27.56
CA GLN A 288 16.46 87.92 26.49
C GLN A 288 15.00 88.09 26.94
N VAL A 289 14.19 88.74 26.11
CA VAL A 289 12.73 88.84 26.30
C VAL A 289 12.08 87.54 25.87
N ALA A 290 11.47 86.82 26.82
CA ALA A 290 10.77 85.57 26.55
C ALA A 290 9.30 85.79 26.16
N ILE A 291 8.90 85.22 25.03
CA ILE A 291 7.51 85.19 24.55
C ILE A 291 7.03 83.75 24.59
N SER A 292 6.11 83.46 25.53
CA SER A 292 5.51 82.13 25.68
C SER A 292 4.33 81.96 24.72
N LEU A 293 4.35 80.89 23.93
CA LEU A 293 3.32 80.54 22.96
C LEU A 293 2.40 79.43 23.50
N ARG A 294 1.15 79.40 23.02
CA ARG A 294 0.13 78.45 23.47
C ARG A 294 0.08 77.14 22.69
N SER A 295 0.73 77.07 21.53
CA SER A 295 0.74 75.88 20.69
C SER A 295 2.09 75.71 19.99
N LEU A 296 2.47 74.45 19.76
CA LEU A 296 3.64 74.12 18.95
C LEU A 296 3.47 74.57 17.50
N ASP A 297 2.24 74.59 16.98
CA ASP A 297 1.94 75.01 15.60
C ASP A 297 2.25 76.51 15.37
N ASP A 298 1.97 77.35 16.37
CA ASP A 298 2.32 78.78 16.31
C ASP A 298 3.83 78.99 16.39
N LEU A 299 4.55 78.15 17.15
CA LEU A 299 6.00 78.16 17.19
C LEU A 299 6.58 77.77 15.81
N VAL A 300 6.02 76.77 15.14
CA VAL A 300 6.46 76.35 13.79
C VAL A 300 6.25 77.45 12.75
N LYS A 301 5.12 78.16 12.76
CA LYS A 301 4.90 79.29 11.83
C LYS A 301 5.94 80.39 11.99
N ILE A 302 6.31 80.68 13.24
CA ILE A 302 7.37 81.66 13.54
C ILE A 302 8.74 81.14 13.08
N ALA A 303 9.02 79.85 13.23
CA ALA A 303 10.25 79.23 12.72
C ALA A 303 10.35 79.34 11.19
N GLU A 304 9.24 79.10 10.49
CA GLU A 304 9.14 79.21 9.04
C GLU A 304 9.36 80.64 8.55
N GLU A 305 8.76 81.63 9.21
CA GLU A 305 8.87 83.04 8.82
C GLU A 305 10.25 83.63 9.14
N LEU A 306 10.87 83.20 10.25
CA LEU A 306 12.22 83.61 10.63
C LEU A 306 13.32 82.80 9.92
N GLY A 307 12.98 81.67 9.30
CA GLY A 307 13.93 80.75 8.68
C GLY A 307 14.91 80.11 9.67
N LYS A 308 14.51 79.92 10.94
CA LYS A 308 15.37 79.40 12.03
C LYS A 308 14.85 78.08 12.57
N PRO A 309 15.73 77.14 12.97
CA PRO A 309 15.31 75.85 13.52
C PRO A 309 14.72 75.98 14.93
N ILE A 310 13.80 75.08 15.27
CA ILE A 310 13.22 74.90 16.60
C ILE A 310 14.12 73.98 17.41
N ILE A 311 14.60 74.47 18.55
CA ILE A 311 15.46 73.71 19.45
C ILE A 311 14.60 72.99 20.49
N GLN A 312 14.65 71.67 20.53
CA GLN A 312 13.96 70.88 21.55
C GLN A 312 14.90 70.59 22.75
N LYS A 313 14.41 70.84 23.97
CA LYS A 313 15.03 70.43 25.22
C LYS A 313 13.97 69.84 26.15
N THR A 314 14.07 68.53 26.38
CA THR A 314 13.16 67.77 27.25
C THR A 314 11.70 68.00 26.82
N ASP A 315 10.92 68.69 27.65
CA ASP A 315 9.50 68.95 27.46
C ASP A 315 9.21 70.38 26.94
N ALA A 316 10.21 71.04 26.33
CA ALA A 316 10.06 72.41 25.83
C ALA A 316 10.76 72.62 24.49
N TYR A 317 10.20 73.55 23.70
CA TYR A 317 10.66 73.93 22.37
C TYR A 317 10.97 75.43 22.32
N TYR A 318 12.08 75.81 21.66
CA TYR A 318 12.62 77.17 21.67
C TYR A 318 13.01 77.66 20.28
N ILE A 319 12.82 78.94 20.00
CA ILE A 319 13.39 79.66 18.84
C ILE A 319 14.12 80.90 19.36
N PHE A 320 15.34 81.14 18.85
CA PHE A 320 16.18 82.27 19.24
C PHE A 320 16.27 83.32 18.14
N ASP A 321 15.77 84.53 18.41
CA ASP A 321 15.87 85.67 17.52
C ASP A 321 16.49 86.90 18.19
N GLY A 322 17.83 86.94 18.21
CA GLY A 322 18.59 88.04 18.81
C GLY A 322 18.29 88.16 20.31
N SER A 323 17.60 89.24 20.69
CA SER A 323 17.19 89.52 22.07
C SER A 323 15.83 88.94 22.44
N ILE A 324 15.13 88.25 21.53
CA ILE A 324 13.81 87.65 21.76
C ILE A 324 13.92 86.13 21.70
N ARG A 325 13.30 85.44 22.66
CA ARG A 325 13.16 83.98 22.67
C ARG A 325 11.68 83.61 22.62
N TYR A 326 11.28 82.80 21.65
CA TYR A 326 9.96 82.18 21.63
C TYR A 326 10.04 80.80 22.27
N GLU A 327 9.15 80.49 23.20
CA GLU A 327 9.15 79.20 23.90
C GLU A 327 7.75 78.59 24.00
N TYR A 328 7.68 77.28 23.84
CA TYR A 328 6.49 76.46 24.06
C TYR A 328 6.85 75.34 25.03
N HIS A 329 6.16 75.30 26.17
CA HIS A 329 6.26 74.21 27.13
C HIS A 329 5.13 73.23 26.86
N LEU A 330 5.46 71.94 26.73
CA LEU A 330 4.46 70.89 26.79
C LEU A 330 3.80 70.98 28.16
N VAL A 331 2.47 70.97 28.20
CA VAL A 331 1.72 71.03 29.45
C VAL A 331 2.09 69.79 30.25
N VAL A 332 2.97 69.98 31.23
CA VAL A 332 3.19 69.01 32.29
C VAL A 332 1.97 69.15 33.16
N ASP A 333 1.08 68.14 33.16
CA ASP A 333 0.13 68.01 34.25
C ASP A 333 0.94 67.73 35.52
N GLU A 334 1.32 68.81 36.21
CA GLU A 334 1.62 68.78 37.63
C GLU A 334 0.32 68.46 38.37
N HIS A 335 0.03 67.17 38.51
CA HIS A 335 -0.61 66.73 39.74
C HIS A 335 0.46 66.72 40.84
N GLY A 336 0.73 67.91 41.40
CA GLY A 336 1.24 68.05 42.78
C GLY A 336 0.26 67.35 43.74
N MET A 337 0.69 66.60 44.75
CA MET A 337 1.53 67.00 45.89
C MET A 337 1.08 68.33 46.52
N GLU A 338 0.01 68.28 47.31
CA GLU A 338 -0.17 69.19 48.46
C GLU A 338 0.27 68.47 49.76
N THR A 339 1.47 68.87 50.20
CA THR A 339 1.90 69.27 51.55
C THR A 339 1.37 68.57 52.81
N GLU A 340 2.37 68.07 53.53
CA GLU A 340 2.51 67.72 54.95
C GLU A 340 2.38 68.96 55.88
N THR A 341 1.60 68.88 56.97
CA THR A 341 2.01 69.09 58.41
C THR A 341 0.82 69.39 59.36
N ASP A 342 0.73 68.52 60.37
CA ASP A 342 0.31 68.64 61.79
C ASP A 342 -0.51 69.85 62.29
N ASP A 343 -1.63 69.58 63.01
CA ASP A 343 -1.79 70.06 64.40
C ASP A 343 -2.96 69.41 65.17
N LEU A 344 -2.72 69.24 66.47
CA LEU A 344 -3.53 68.63 67.51
C LEU A 344 -4.59 69.58 68.14
N VAL A 345 -5.55 68.92 68.81
CA VAL A 345 -6.41 69.37 69.94
C VAL A 345 -7.77 70.01 69.63
N GLY A 346 -8.80 69.29 70.09
CA GLY A 346 -10.18 69.74 70.31
C GLY A 346 -11.01 68.59 70.85
#